data_AF-A0A844HWZ2-F1
#
_entry.id   AF-A0A844HWZ2-F1
#
_cell.length_a   1.000
_cell.length_b   1.000
_cell.length_c   1.000
_cell.angle_alpha   90.00
_cell.angle_beta   90.00
_cell.angle_gamma   90.00
#
_symmetry.space_group_name_H-M   'P 1'
#
loop_
_entity.id
_entity.type
_entity.pdbx_description
1 polymer ?
#
loop_
_entity_poly.entity_id
_entity_poly.type
_entity_poly.pdbx_seq_one_letter_code
_entity_poly.pdbx_strand_id
1 'polypeptide(L)'
;MQAELVDIRNHMAQYPPFDEMTEELLDRVVGDIEVVYFKAGSQILELGDPSSWLFYVRSGAVEIYRRTGELYNRISEGEVFGQFGLLMNRKVRFPAKALEDVLLYKIPYDTFQYLWENDDNFADFVEIEDRSRLRSAVSRREKSNQLMTSKVTRLISREPVSAPHTVRLQEAARIMTEHGVSALLLMDEEGDKPLLKGIITDRDLRTRALSEALASETPISEIMSEDLITIRSNIFIFEAMLTMLHNNVHHLPVMDGDEVRGVIALSDIVKYESQSSLYLVSNIYHQQDVKGLKKISLDVRDSFVRMVNEDANSHMIGSAMAGIGRSFTQRLLALGEEKLGPPPVPYCFMALGSMARDEQLVVTDQDNAMILDDSFVPEEHDEYFLALAKFVSDGLAECGYTYCTGDIMATNQKWRQPLRVWKDYFTDWIDNPKAEALLNSNIFFDLDGIYGETDFAEQLKTLVAEKASNSQRFLAMLARNALNRTPPIGFFRTFVLEEDGKHQKTFNLKRRGTAPLSDLIRVHALACGSRAQNSFERLKAIGNTKLLLEDDLGNLRDALEFISIVRIRHQALAIEADRQPDNNVRPEDLSPFERSHLKDAFQVVSGAQKFLKFRYHATVARNV
;
A
#
# COMPACT_ATOMS: atom_id res chain seq x y z
N MET A 1 47.06 2.21 27.44
CA MET A 1 46.25 1.18 26.74
C MET A 1 47.10 0.54 25.65
N GLN A 2 46.96 -0.77 25.44
CA GLN A 2 47.51 -1.46 24.25
C GLN A 2 46.80 -0.95 22.98
N ALA A 3 47.46 -0.98 21.82
CA ALA A 3 46.93 -0.39 20.57
C ALA A 3 45.57 -0.98 20.15
N GLU A 4 45.30 -2.24 20.49
CA GLU A 4 44.06 -2.95 20.19
C GLU A 4 42.87 -2.42 21.01
N LEU A 5 43.08 -2.07 22.29
CA LEU A 5 42.04 -1.48 23.15
C LEU A 5 41.66 -0.07 22.67
N VAL A 6 42.62 0.67 22.11
CA VAL A 6 42.37 1.99 21.52
C VAL A 6 41.45 1.88 20.29
N ASP A 7 41.59 0.85 19.46
CA ASP A 7 40.71 0.62 18.31
C ASP A 7 39.27 0.27 18.75
N ILE A 8 39.12 -0.65 19.71
CA ILE A 8 37.82 -1.05 20.26
C ILE A 8 37.10 0.17 20.83
N ARG A 9 37.80 0.95 21.65
CA ARG A 9 37.28 2.18 22.26
C ARG A 9 36.85 3.20 21.23
N ASN A 10 37.73 3.53 20.27
CA ASN A 10 37.44 4.51 19.23
C ASN A 10 36.25 4.09 18.37
N HIS A 11 36.07 2.79 18.17
CA HIS A 11 34.93 2.28 17.44
C HIS A 11 33.63 2.38 18.27
N MET A 12 33.62 1.90 19.52
CA MET A 12 32.43 1.95 20.39
C MET A 12 31.99 3.40 20.64
N ALA A 13 32.92 4.34 20.83
CA ALA A 13 32.64 5.77 21.00
C ALA A 13 31.92 6.44 19.82
N GLN A 14 31.71 5.74 18.69
CA GLN A 14 30.96 6.24 17.54
C GLN A 14 29.47 5.85 17.57
N TYR A 15 29.06 4.97 18.50
CA TYR A 15 27.73 4.37 18.50
C TYR A 15 27.05 4.45 19.87
N PRO A 16 25.75 4.75 19.93
CA PRO A 16 24.97 4.65 21.15
C PRO A 16 24.97 3.24 21.74
N PRO A 17 24.93 3.08 23.07
CA PRO A 17 24.94 4.15 24.10
C PRO A 17 26.36 4.64 24.48
N PHE A 18 27.41 4.23 23.77
CA PHE A 18 28.80 4.46 24.17
C PHE A 18 29.40 5.79 23.67
N ASP A 19 28.75 6.44 22.70
CA ASP A 19 29.15 7.74 22.13
C ASP A 19 28.97 8.91 23.09
N GLU A 20 28.05 8.79 24.05
CA GLU A 20 27.81 9.77 25.11
C GLU A 20 28.47 9.41 26.45
N MET A 21 29.17 8.27 26.53
CA MET A 21 29.85 7.86 27.76
C MET A 21 31.12 8.67 28.03
N THR A 22 31.42 8.86 29.31
CA THR A 22 32.72 9.40 29.70
C THR A 22 33.85 8.45 29.32
N GLU A 23 35.00 9.03 28.99
CA GLU A 23 36.23 8.30 28.62
C GLU A 23 36.64 7.26 29.70
N GLU A 24 36.41 7.57 30.97
CA GLU A 24 36.70 6.70 32.12
C GLU A 24 35.78 5.48 32.19
N LEU A 25 34.49 5.66 31.90
CA LEU A 25 33.52 4.56 31.83
C LEU A 25 33.78 3.67 30.61
N LEU A 26 34.07 4.28 29.46
CA LEU A 26 34.36 3.54 28.24
C LEU A 26 35.65 2.72 28.36
N ASP A 27 36.69 3.27 29.01
CA ASP A 27 37.93 2.53 29.31
C ASP A 27 37.67 1.30 30.19
N ARG A 28 36.73 1.42 31.13
CA ARG A 28 36.31 0.29 31.96
C ARG A 28 35.58 -0.77 31.15
N VAL A 29 34.65 -0.37 30.29
CA VAL A 29 33.93 -1.32 29.40
C VAL A 29 34.90 -2.07 28.52
N VAL A 30 35.83 -1.35 27.88
CA VAL A 30 36.82 -1.92 26.96
C VAL A 30 37.79 -2.86 27.68
N GLY A 31 38.10 -2.60 28.95
CA GLY A 31 38.95 -3.48 29.76
C GLY A 31 38.35 -4.85 30.08
N ASP A 32 37.02 -4.96 30.08
CA ASP A 32 36.28 -6.15 30.52
C ASP A 32 35.65 -6.97 29.35
N ILE A 33 35.83 -6.54 28.09
CA ILE A 33 35.23 -7.18 26.92
C ILE A 33 35.90 -8.52 26.56
N GLU A 34 35.08 -9.50 26.16
CA GLU A 34 35.53 -10.69 25.41
C GLU A 34 35.16 -10.58 23.92
N VAL A 35 36.11 -10.85 23.03
CA VAL A 35 35.87 -10.83 21.58
C VAL A 35 35.52 -12.24 21.08
N VAL A 36 34.41 -12.37 20.36
CA VAL A 36 33.93 -13.66 19.83
C VAL A 36 33.51 -13.53 18.36
N TYR A 37 33.82 -14.54 17.57
CA TYR A 37 33.45 -14.64 16.15
C TYR A 37 32.45 -15.77 15.91
N PHE A 38 31.41 -15.52 15.12
CA PHE A 38 30.46 -16.52 14.65
C PHE A 38 30.36 -16.51 13.13
N LYS A 39 30.28 -17.70 12.53
CA LYS A 39 30.04 -17.84 11.09
C LYS A 39 28.58 -17.59 10.74
N ALA A 40 28.31 -17.11 9.53
CA ALA A 40 26.97 -16.98 8.97
C ALA A 40 26.11 -18.23 9.23
N GLY A 41 24.89 -18.04 9.71
CA GLY A 41 23.95 -19.10 10.04
C GLY A 41 24.16 -19.78 11.41
N SER A 42 25.20 -19.42 12.17
CA SER A 42 25.43 -20.00 13.51
C SER A 42 24.43 -19.48 14.54
N GLN A 43 24.00 -20.34 15.46
CA GLN A 43 23.22 -19.91 16.61
C GLN A 43 24.12 -19.19 17.63
N ILE A 44 23.70 -18.01 18.08
CA ILE A 44 24.45 -17.17 19.02
C ILE A 44 23.84 -17.25 20.42
N LEU A 45 22.51 -17.17 20.53
CA LEU A 45 21.77 -17.31 21.79
C LEU A 45 20.59 -18.27 21.62
N GLU A 46 20.42 -19.24 22.52
CA GLU A 46 19.27 -20.15 22.53
C GLU A 46 18.23 -19.76 23.57
N LEU A 47 16.95 -19.96 23.25
CA LEU A 47 15.84 -19.55 24.12
C LEU A 47 15.89 -20.33 25.45
N GLY A 48 15.92 -19.60 26.57
CA GLY A 48 15.88 -20.17 27.91
C GLY A 48 17.25 -20.46 28.53
N ASP A 49 18.33 -20.38 27.75
CA ASP A 49 19.69 -20.55 28.24
C ASP A 49 20.08 -19.47 29.24
N PRO A 50 20.95 -19.79 30.22
CA PRO A 50 21.52 -18.78 31.08
C PRO A 50 22.43 -17.85 30.26
N SER A 51 22.25 -16.54 30.40
CA SER A 51 23.13 -15.55 29.79
C SER A 51 23.49 -14.46 30.80
N SER A 52 24.79 -14.15 30.86
CA SER A 52 25.36 -13.09 31.71
C SER A 52 26.17 -12.08 30.87
N TRP A 53 25.80 -11.91 29.61
CA TRP A 53 26.52 -11.07 28.66
C TRP A 53 25.56 -10.13 27.91
N LEU A 54 25.97 -8.87 27.79
CA LEU A 54 25.48 -7.97 26.76
C LEU A 54 26.39 -8.13 25.54
N PHE A 55 25.83 -8.18 24.34
CA PHE A 55 26.59 -8.32 23.11
C PHE A 55 26.54 -7.01 22.35
N TYR A 56 27.69 -6.52 21.91
CA TYR A 56 27.84 -5.40 20.98
C TYR A 56 28.36 -5.95 19.65
N VAL A 57 27.78 -5.51 18.54
CA VAL A 57 28.20 -5.96 17.20
C VAL A 57 29.33 -5.07 16.69
N ARG A 58 30.54 -5.64 16.55
CA ARG A 58 31.68 -4.94 15.96
C ARG A 58 31.62 -4.91 14.44
N SER A 59 31.16 -5.99 13.82
CA SER A 59 30.99 -6.10 12.38
C SER A 59 30.11 -7.30 12.07
N GLY A 60 29.28 -7.22 11.03
CA GLY A 60 28.34 -8.26 10.65
C GLY A 60 26.91 -7.96 11.11
N ALA A 61 26.03 -8.96 11.02
CA ALA A 61 24.63 -8.83 11.40
C ALA A 61 24.07 -10.09 12.11
N VAL A 62 23.12 -9.87 13.01
CA VAL A 62 22.47 -10.89 13.85
C VAL A 62 20.95 -10.79 13.73
N GLU A 63 20.29 -11.90 13.45
CA GLU A 63 18.83 -12.01 13.54
C GLU A 63 18.41 -12.38 14.96
N ILE A 64 17.45 -11.65 15.51
CA ILE A 64 16.83 -11.91 16.80
C ILE A 64 15.42 -12.42 16.55
N TYR A 65 15.00 -13.47 17.25
CA TYR A 65 13.68 -14.08 17.05
C TYR A 65 12.83 -14.02 18.32
N ARG A 66 11.51 -14.06 18.14
CA ARG A 66 10.54 -14.22 19.23
C ARG A 66 10.51 -15.68 19.70
N ARG A 67 9.84 -15.90 20.84
CA ARG A 67 9.49 -17.24 21.35
C ARG A 67 8.70 -18.09 20.35
N THR A 68 7.96 -17.45 19.46
CA THR A 68 7.16 -18.09 18.40
C THR A 68 8.00 -18.53 17.19
N GLY A 69 9.27 -18.14 17.12
CA GLY A 69 10.14 -18.38 15.97
C GLY A 69 10.09 -17.29 14.89
N GLU A 70 9.20 -16.30 15.03
CA GLU A 70 9.15 -15.14 14.13
C GLU A 70 10.39 -14.27 14.28
N LEU A 71 10.89 -13.75 13.16
CA LEU A 71 11.95 -12.74 13.17
C LEU A 71 11.45 -11.50 13.94
N TYR A 72 12.15 -11.18 15.03
CA TYR A 72 11.84 -10.05 15.88
C TYR A 72 12.60 -8.79 15.48
N ASN A 73 13.90 -8.92 15.23
CA ASN A 73 14.76 -7.80 14.88
C ASN A 73 16.02 -8.27 14.13
N ARG A 74 16.74 -7.33 13.49
CA ARG A 74 18.09 -7.52 12.97
C ARG A 74 19.02 -6.49 13.59
N ILE A 75 20.12 -6.96 14.17
CA ILE A 75 21.11 -6.17 14.91
C ILE A 75 22.38 -6.13 14.07
N SER A 76 22.93 -4.94 13.87
CA SER A 76 24.03 -4.64 12.97
C SER A 76 25.16 -3.90 13.71
N GLU A 77 26.27 -3.64 13.01
CA GLU A 77 27.44 -2.92 13.56
C GLU A 77 27.03 -1.68 14.38
N GLY A 78 27.57 -1.58 15.60
CA GLY A 78 27.27 -0.50 16.53
C GLY A 78 26.11 -0.77 17.49
N GLU A 79 25.30 -1.80 17.26
CA GLU A 79 24.12 -2.09 18.07
C GLU A 79 24.39 -3.16 19.14
N VAL A 80 23.54 -3.18 20.17
CA VAL A 80 23.62 -4.13 21.29
C VAL A 80 22.41 -5.07 21.37
N PHE A 81 22.63 -6.28 21.88
CA PHE A 81 21.56 -7.24 22.16
C PHE A 81 21.88 -8.15 23.36
N GLY A 82 20.86 -8.75 23.96
CA GLY A 82 20.97 -9.62 25.14
C GLY A 82 20.58 -8.94 26.47
N GLN A 83 20.39 -7.62 26.46
CA GLN A 83 19.96 -6.79 27.59
C GLN A 83 18.71 -7.31 28.31
N PHE A 84 17.70 -7.80 27.57
CA PHE A 84 16.48 -8.36 28.14
C PHE A 84 16.75 -9.58 29.04
N GLY A 85 17.75 -10.39 28.68
CA GLY A 85 18.13 -11.54 29.49
C GLY A 85 18.73 -11.11 30.82
N LEU A 86 19.55 -10.07 30.82
CA LEU A 86 20.22 -9.53 32.00
C LEU A 86 19.23 -8.89 32.98
N LEU A 87 18.22 -8.18 32.47
CA LEU A 87 17.16 -7.56 33.28
C LEU A 87 16.15 -8.58 33.84
N MET A 88 15.94 -9.71 33.15
CA MET A 88 14.84 -10.65 33.45
C MET A 88 15.33 -12.04 33.91
N ASN A 89 16.08 -12.05 35.03
CA ASN A 89 16.56 -13.24 35.74
C ASN A 89 17.61 -14.06 34.97
N ARG A 90 18.47 -13.38 34.19
CA ARG A 90 19.65 -13.94 33.47
C ARG A 90 19.35 -15.14 32.57
N LYS A 91 18.20 -15.09 31.88
CA LYS A 91 17.80 -16.10 30.89
C LYS A 91 17.53 -15.46 29.54
N VAL A 92 18.04 -16.07 28.48
CA VAL A 92 17.77 -15.63 27.10
C VAL A 92 16.27 -15.65 26.83
N ARG A 93 15.72 -14.50 26.44
CA ARG A 93 14.30 -14.33 26.07
C ARG A 93 14.09 -14.31 24.57
N PHE A 94 15.07 -13.81 23.84
CA PHE A 94 15.06 -13.68 22.40
C PHE A 94 16.28 -14.43 21.86
N PRO A 95 16.10 -15.62 21.24
CA PRO A 95 17.20 -16.32 20.60
C PRO A 95 17.78 -15.49 19.45
N ALA A 96 19.07 -15.69 19.18
CA ALA A 96 19.83 -14.90 18.23
C ALA A 96 20.65 -15.80 17.29
N LYS A 97 20.70 -15.48 16.00
CA LYS A 97 21.42 -16.23 14.97
C LYS A 97 22.25 -15.28 14.10
N ALA A 98 23.46 -15.67 13.76
CA ALA A 98 24.30 -14.91 12.84
C ALA A 98 23.66 -14.91 11.44
N LEU A 99 23.37 -13.72 10.90
CA LEU A 99 22.89 -13.57 9.52
C LEU A 99 24.04 -13.75 8.52
N GLU A 100 25.16 -13.12 8.85
CA GLU A 100 26.44 -13.20 8.14
C GLU A 100 27.58 -13.46 9.13
N ASP A 101 28.82 -13.51 8.65
CA ASP A 101 29.99 -13.63 9.52
C ASP A 101 30.06 -12.43 10.46
N VAL A 102 30.00 -12.68 11.77
CA VAL A 102 29.81 -11.64 12.79
C VAL A 102 30.91 -11.69 13.85
N LEU A 103 31.44 -10.50 14.17
CA LEU A 103 32.37 -10.26 15.26
C LEU A 103 31.63 -9.51 16.37
N LEU A 104 31.62 -10.07 17.57
CA LEU A 104 30.91 -9.56 18.72
C LEU A 104 31.86 -9.23 19.87
N TYR A 105 31.55 -8.16 20.59
CA TYR A 105 32.12 -7.83 21.87
C TYR A 105 31.13 -8.20 22.97
N LYS A 106 31.52 -9.10 23.86
CA LYS A 106 30.74 -9.51 25.01
C LYS A 106 31.12 -8.66 26.20
N ILE A 107 30.16 -7.92 26.74
CA ILE A 107 30.28 -7.10 27.94
C ILE A 107 29.70 -7.91 29.11
N PRO A 108 30.47 -8.18 30.17
CA PRO A 108 30.00 -9.00 31.28
C PRO A 108 28.90 -8.32 32.08
N TYR A 109 28.06 -9.13 32.72
CA TYR A 109 26.92 -8.66 33.50
C TYR A 109 27.31 -7.65 34.59
N ASP A 110 28.44 -7.82 35.27
CA ASP A 110 28.87 -6.90 36.33
C ASP A 110 29.20 -5.50 35.77
N THR A 111 29.77 -5.43 34.57
CA THR A 111 30.01 -4.17 33.85
C THR A 111 28.69 -3.57 33.38
N PHE A 112 27.78 -4.37 32.82
CA PHE A 112 26.43 -3.93 32.46
C PHE A 112 25.67 -3.34 33.67
N GLN A 113 25.67 -4.04 34.81
CA GLN A 113 25.00 -3.59 36.03
C GLN A 113 25.64 -2.29 36.56
N TYR A 114 26.97 -2.19 36.53
CA TYR A 114 27.65 -0.96 36.93
C TYR A 114 27.27 0.22 36.04
N LEU A 115 27.25 0.05 34.71
CA LEU A 115 26.81 1.09 33.78
C LEU A 115 25.35 1.48 34.02
N TRP A 116 24.47 0.48 34.20
CA TRP A 116 23.06 0.70 34.50
C TRP A 116 22.83 1.55 35.75
N GLU A 117 23.63 1.33 36.81
CA GLU A 117 23.47 2.04 38.09
C GLU A 117 24.16 3.41 38.12
N ASN A 118 25.13 3.67 37.23
CA ASN A 118 26.03 4.83 37.34
C ASN A 118 26.06 5.72 36.08
N ASP A 119 25.34 5.38 35.03
CA ASP A 119 25.22 6.18 33.80
C ASP A 119 23.75 6.28 33.37
N ASP A 120 23.14 7.45 33.61
CA ASP A 120 21.72 7.69 33.33
C ASP A 120 21.41 7.55 31.83
N ASN A 121 22.33 7.93 30.94
CA ASN A 121 22.15 7.81 29.49
C ASN A 121 22.10 6.35 29.04
N PHE A 122 22.98 5.51 29.58
CA PHE A 122 22.96 4.06 29.34
C PHE A 122 21.69 3.42 29.90
N ALA A 123 21.28 3.80 31.11
CA ALA A 123 20.05 3.31 31.72
C ALA A 123 18.82 3.70 30.87
N ASP A 124 18.70 4.97 30.50
CA ASP A 124 17.63 5.49 29.64
C ASP A 124 17.62 4.81 28.27
N PHE A 125 18.78 4.62 27.63
CA PHE A 125 18.88 3.92 26.35
C PHE A 125 18.26 2.51 26.44
N VAL A 126 18.59 1.76 27.49
CA VAL A 126 18.08 0.40 27.63
C VAL A 126 16.61 0.38 28.11
N GLU A 127 16.16 1.33 28.93
CA GLU A 127 14.75 1.45 29.37
C GLU A 127 13.79 1.95 28.26
N ILE A 128 14.23 2.88 27.41
CA ILE A 128 13.44 3.44 26.30
C ILE A 128 13.25 2.39 25.19
N GLU A 129 14.27 1.57 24.94
CA GLU A 129 14.16 0.42 24.02
C GLU A 129 13.17 -0.64 24.56
N ASP A 130 13.06 -0.78 25.88
CA ASP A 130 12.11 -1.67 26.58
C ASP A 130 10.65 -1.14 26.47
N ARG A 131 10.41 0.14 26.76
CA ARG A 131 9.05 0.71 26.77
C ARG A 131 8.44 0.96 25.39
N SER A 132 9.22 1.41 24.41
CA SER A 132 8.71 1.74 23.06
C SER A 132 8.23 0.50 22.28
N ARG A 133 8.91 -0.65 22.48
CA ARG A 133 8.61 -1.91 21.78
C ARG A 133 7.56 -2.76 22.51
N LEU A 134 7.48 -2.71 23.84
CA LEU A 134 6.41 -3.36 24.59
C LEU A 134 5.06 -2.63 24.42
N ARG A 135 5.07 -1.29 24.41
CA ARG A 135 3.86 -0.46 24.24
C ARG A 135 3.29 -0.54 22.82
N SER A 136 4.14 -0.72 21.80
CA SER A 136 3.68 -1.01 20.42
C SER A 136 3.10 -2.43 20.30
N ALA A 137 3.61 -3.42 21.03
CA ALA A 137 3.00 -4.76 21.07
C ALA A 137 1.65 -4.79 21.81
N VAL A 138 1.50 -4.02 22.90
CA VAL A 138 0.25 -3.93 23.69
C VAL A 138 -0.81 -3.08 22.99
N SER A 139 -0.44 -1.93 22.41
CA SER A 139 -1.37 -1.08 21.66
C SER A 139 -1.85 -1.72 20.35
N ARG A 140 -1.02 -2.52 19.67
CA ARG A 140 -1.46 -3.37 18.54
C ARG A 140 -2.53 -4.37 18.99
N ARG A 141 -2.40 -4.94 20.20
CA ARG A 141 -3.36 -5.90 20.75
C ARG A 141 -4.69 -5.26 21.18
N GLU A 142 -4.66 -4.03 21.70
CA GLU A 142 -5.87 -3.28 22.08
C GLU A 142 -6.65 -2.75 20.87
N LYS A 143 -5.98 -2.30 19.79
CA LYS A 143 -6.65 -1.89 18.55
C LYS A 143 -7.16 -3.09 17.73
N SER A 144 -6.42 -4.21 17.68
CA SER A 144 -6.82 -5.43 16.96
C SER A 144 -8.03 -6.16 17.58
N ASN A 145 -8.30 -5.98 18.88
CA ASN A 145 -9.40 -6.68 19.58
C ASN A 145 -10.70 -5.87 19.76
N GLN A 146 -10.86 -4.72 19.09
CA GLN A 146 -12.08 -3.92 19.22
C GLN A 146 -13.32 -4.64 18.67
N LEU A 147 -13.20 -5.43 17.60
CA LEU A 147 -14.30 -6.21 17.05
C LEU A 147 -14.89 -7.15 18.10
N MET A 148 -14.02 -7.95 18.74
CA MET A 148 -14.43 -9.03 19.64
C MET A 148 -15.09 -8.52 20.93
N THR A 149 -14.78 -7.29 21.33
CA THR A 149 -15.24 -6.69 22.60
C THR A 149 -16.35 -5.65 22.43
N SER A 150 -16.78 -5.38 21.20
CA SER A 150 -17.85 -4.42 20.89
C SER A 150 -19.22 -5.08 20.89
N LYS A 151 -20.26 -4.33 21.27
CA LYS A 151 -21.66 -4.78 21.23
C LYS A 151 -22.23 -4.69 19.83
N VAL A 152 -23.15 -5.60 19.48
CA VAL A 152 -23.82 -5.66 18.16
C VAL A 152 -24.63 -4.41 17.83
N THR A 153 -25.07 -3.65 18.84
CA THR A 153 -25.73 -2.35 18.66
C THR A 153 -24.88 -1.34 17.91
N ARG A 154 -23.55 -1.47 17.89
CA ARG A 154 -22.67 -0.63 17.07
C ARG A 154 -22.74 -0.92 15.58
N LEU A 155 -23.25 -2.09 15.19
CA LEU A 155 -23.40 -2.50 13.79
C LEU A 155 -24.73 -2.02 13.18
N ILE A 156 -25.71 -1.67 14.03
CA ILE A 156 -27.03 -1.22 13.58
C ILE A 156 -26.89 0.22 13.08
N SER A 157 -26.96 0.40 11.76
CA SER A 157 -26.74 1.69 11.09
C SER A 157 -28.00 2.31 10.48
N ARG A 158 -29.12 1.57 10.49
CA ARG A 158 -30.42 1.99 9.94
C ARG A 158 -31.56 1.28 10.65
N GLU A 159 -32.78 1.80 10.48
CA GLU A 159 -34.00 1.11 10.89
C GLU A 159 -34.18 -0.21 10.13
N PRO A 160 -34.78 -1.24 10.75
CA PRO A 160 -35.05 -2.50 10.08
C PRO A 160 -35.98 -2.28 8.89
N VAL A 161 -35.56 -2.75 7.71
CA VAL A 161 -36.45 -2.80 6.55
C VAL A 161 -37.37 -4.00 6.73
N SER A 162 -38.67 -3.75 6.73
CA SER A 162 -39.70 -4.77 6.96
C SER A 162 -40.89 -4.61 6.03
N ALA A 163 -41.63 -5.69 5.83
CA ALA A 163 -42.90 -5.71 5.12
C ALA A 163 -43.89 -6.69 5.79
N PRO A 164 -45.20 -6.61 5.51
CA PRO A 164 -46.15 -7.63 5.94
C PRO A 164 -45.78 -9.01 5.38
N HIS A 165 -45.91 -10.07 6.18
CA HIS A 165 -45.63 -11.45 5.74
C HIS A 165 -46.50 -11.94 4.58
N THR A 166 -47.60 -11.24 4.28
CA THR A 166 -48.52 -11.51 3.17
C THR A 166 -48.15 -10.77 1.87
N VAL A 167 -47.08 -9.97 1.86
CA VAL A 167 -46.65 -9.22 0.68
C VAL A 167 -46.28 -10.16 -0.47
N ARG A 168 -46.49 -9.71 -1.71
CA ARG A 168 -46.14 -10.49 -2.92
C ARG A 168 -44.64 -10.61 -3.09
N LEU A 169 -44.19 -11.73 -3.66
CA LEU A 169 -42.78 -12.00 -3.98
C LEU A 169 -42.11 -10.84 -4.73
N GLN A 170 -42.74 -10.34 -5.79
CA GLN A 170 -42.18 -9.24 -6.59
C GLN A 170 -42.06 -7.94 -5.78
N GLU A 171 -43.03 -7.66 -4.93
CA GLU A 171 -43.05 -6.46 -4.11
C GLU A 171 -41.97 -6.54 -3.02
N ALA A 172 -41.80 -7.70 -2.38
CA ALA A 172 -40.69 -7.94 -1.46
C ALA A 172 -39.32 -7.71 -2.14
N ALA A 173 -39.12 -8.27 -3.34
CA ALA A 173 -37.89 -8.07 -4.11
C ALA A 173 -37.69 -6.60 -4.51
N ARG A 174 -38.77 -5.87 -4.83
CA ARG A 174 -38.71 -4.43 -5.12
C ARG A 174 -38.31 -3.64 -3.89
N ILE A 175 -38.92 -3.89 -2.72
CA ILE A 175 -38.57 -3.24 -1.46
C ILE A 175 -37.09 -3.48 -1.13
N MET A 176 -36.61 -4.73 -1.28
CA MET A 176 -35.20 -5.08 -1.07
C MET A 176 -34.26 -4.31 -2.01
N THR A 177 -34.64 -4.17 -3.28
CA THR A 177 -33.88 -3.43 -4.30
C THR A 177 -33.85 -1.93 -4.01
N GLU A 178 -35.01 -1.32 -3.73
CA GLU A 178 -35.15 0.12 -3.44
C GLU A 178 -34.36 0.54 -2.19
N HIS A 179 -34.33 -0.32 -1.16
CA HIS A 179 -33.63 -0.04 0.09
C HIS A 179 -32.18 -0.56 0.13
N GLY A 180 -31.74 -1.26 -0.93
CA GLY A 180 -30.41 -1.89 -0.99
C GLY A 180 -30.14 -2.82 0.19
N VAL A 181 -31.08 -3.72 0.50
CA VAL A 181 -30.95 -4.73 1.57
C VAL A 181 -30.93 -6.14 0.99
N SER A 182 -30.04 -6.98 1.52
CA SER A 182 -29.94 -8.41 1.17
C SER A 182 -30.88 -9.31 1.99
N ALA A 183 -31.62 -8.72 2.95
CA ALA A 183 -32.59 -9.41 3.78
C ALA A 183 -33.75 -8.47 4.14
N LEU A 184 -34.97 -9.01 4.17
CA LEU A 184 -36.20 -8.31 4.53
C LEU A 184 -36.89 -9.05 5.68
N LEU A 185 -37.27 -8.30 6.71
CA LEU A 185 -38.04 -8.83 7.83
C LEU A 185 -39.52 -8.85 7.51
N LEU A 186 -40.19 -9.95 7.83
CA LEU A 186 -41.59 -10.16 7.54
C LEU A 186 -42.37 -10.15 8.84
N MET A 187 -43.26 -9.16 8.94
CA MET A 187 -44.00 -8.84 10.16
C MET A 187 -45.44 -9.32 10.05
N ASP A 188 -46.00 -9.72 11.19
CA ASP A 188 -47.43 -9.87 11.39
C ASP A 188 -47.97 -8.62 12.06
N GLU A 189 -48.92 -7.99 11.39
CA GLU A 189 -49.55 -6.72 11.78
C GLU A 189 -50.96 -6.94 12.36
N GLU A 190 -51.43 -8.18 12.52
CA GLU A 190 -52.80 -8.47 13.00
C GLU A 190 -53.00 -8.26 14.52
N GLY A 191 -51.94 -7.92 15.28
CA GLY A 191 -51.98 -7.70 16.74
C GLY A 191 -51.65 -6.27 17.20
N ASP A 192 -51.76 -6.01 18.51
CA ASP A 192 -51.44 -4.70 19.13
C ASP A 192 -49.98 -4.23 18.92
N LYS A 193 -49.07 -5.14 18.56
CA LYS A 193 -47.68 -4.85 18.22
C LYS A 193 -47.23 -5.71 17.03
N PRO A 194 -46.43 -5.16 16.09
CA PRO A 194 -45.85 -5.93 15.00
C PRO A 194 -44.97 -7.06 15.54
N LEU A 195 -45.26 -8.30 15.13
CA LEU A 195 -44.49 -9.48 15.53
C LEU A 195 -43.66 -9.98 14.35
N LEU A 196 -42.36 -10.25 14.58
CA LEU A 196 -41.51 -10.84 13.56
C LEU A 196 -41.95 -12.29 13.28
N LYS A 197 -42.40 -12.58 12.06
CA LYS A 197 -42.84 -13.91 11.61
C LYS A 197 -41.81 -14.63 10.75
N GLY A 198 -41.02 -13.89 9.98
CA GLY A 198 -40.11 -14.50 9.04
C GLY A 198 -39.01 -13.56 8.57
N ILE A 199 -38.04 -14.14 7.89
CA ILE A 199 -37.01 -13.41 7.16
C ILE A 199 -36.89 -14.00 5.75
N ILE A 200 -36.67 -13.14 4.77
CA ILE A 200 -36.33 -13.54 3.40
C ILE A 200 -34.99 -12.90 3.01
N THR A 201 -34.13 -13.67 2.34
CA THR A 201 -32.81 -13.21 1.86
C THR A 201 -32.64 -13.38 0.35
N ASP A 202 -31.62 -12.76 -0.24
CA ASP A 202 -31.26 -12.96 -1.66
C ASP A 202 -31.06 -14.43 -2.03
N ARG A 203 -30.55 -15.22 -1.08
CA ARG A 203 -30.40 -16.68 -1.26
C ARG A 203 -31.77 -17.33 -1.42
N ASP A 204 -32.73 -17.00 -0.56
CA ASP A 204 -34.06 -17.61 -0.58
C ASP A 204 -34.82 -17.24 -1.86
N LEU A 205 -34.73 -15.98 -2.31
CA LEU A 205 -35.28 -15.57 -3.61
C LEU A 205 -34.72 -16.43 -4.76
N ARG A 206 -33.41 -16.67 -4.77
CA ARG A 206 -32.77 -17.50 -5.81
C ARG A 206 -33.13 -18.97 -5.70
N THR A 207 -33.09 -19.55 -4.50
CA THR A 207 -33.15 -21.01 -4.30
C THR A 207 -34.54 -21.54 -4.00
N ARG A 208 -35.51 -20.68 -3.67
CA ARG A 208 -36.89 -21.09 -3.35
C ARG A 208 -37.93 -20.46 -4.29
N ALA A 209 -37.60 -19.32 -4.91
CA ALA A 209 -38.51 -18.66 -5.85
C ALA A 209 -38.08 -18.85 -7.31
N LEU A 210 -36.87 -18.39 -7.66
CA LEU A 210 -36.40 -18.39 -9.05
C LEU A 210 -36.11 -19.80 -9.56
N SER A 211 -35.45 -20.66 -8.77
CA SER A 211 -35.16 -22.05 -9.17
C SER A 211 -36.43 -22.87 -9.41
N GLU A 212 -37.47 -22.61 -8.61
CA GLU A 212 -38.77 -23.28 -8.68
C GLU A 212 -39.74 -22.60 -9.67
N ALA A 213 -39.31 -21.50 -10.31
CA ALA A 213 -40.11 -20.70 -11.24
C ALA A 213 -41.47 -20.24 -10.65
N LEU A 214 -41.48 -19.82 -9.38
CA LEU A 214 -42.68 -19.30 -8.72
C LEU A 214 -43.18 -18.01 -9.39
N ALA A 215 -44.50 -17.80 -9.36
CA ALA A 215 -45.14 -16.62 -9.92
C ALA A 215 -44.79 -15.36 -9.08
N SER A 216 -44.72 -14.20 -9.73
CA SER A 216 -44.45 -12.91 -9.06
C SER A 216 -45.46 -12.55 -7.98
N GLU A 217 -46.67 -13.10 -8.10
CA GLU A 217 -47.83 -12.92 -7.24
C GLU A 217 -47.85 -13.84 -6.02
N THR A 218 -46.97 -14.84 -5.95
CA THR A 218 -46.88 -15.75 -4.80
C THR A 218 -46.63 -14.96 -3.50
N PRO A 219 -47.42 -15.17 -2.44
CA PRO A 219 -47.16 -14.60 -1.12
C PRO A 219 -45.77 -14.98 -0.62
N ILE A 220 -45.03 -14.01 -0.08
CA ILE A 220 -43.67 -14.26 0.39
C ILE A 220 -43.63 -15.25 1.58
N SER A 221 -44.74 -15.37 2.32
CA SER A 221 -44.91 -16.35 3.38
C SER A 221 -44.69 -17.79 2.95
N GLU A 222 -44.87 -18.12 1.66
CA GLU A 222 -44.64 -19.50 1.16
C GLU A 222 -43.16 -19.88 1.07
N ILE A 223 -42.26 -18.89 1.03
CA ILE A 223 -40.82 -19.12 0.85
C ILE A 223 -39.94 -18.52 1.95
N MET A 224 -40.51 -17.74 2.87
CA MET A 224 -39.77 -17.16 3.99
C MET A 224 -39.23 -18.24 4.93
N SER A 225 -38.21 -17.88 5.72
CA SER A 225 -37.74 -18.73 6.81
C SER A 225 -38.46 -18.37 8.10
N GLU A 226 -39.18 -19.33 8.69
CA GLU A 226 -39.91 -19.19 9.96
C GLU A 226 -39.06 -19.58 11.18
N ASP A 227 -38.05 -20.43 11.01
CA ASP A 227 -37.07 -20.77 12.07
C ASP A 227 -36.08 -19.62 12.25
N LEU A 228 -36.52 -18.60 12.98
CA LEU A 228 -35.79 -17.36 13.18
C LEU A 228 -34.64 -17.53 14.19
N ILE A 229 -33.42 -17.50 13.67
CA ILE A 229 -32.21 -17.35 14.50
C ILE A 229 -32.01 -15.87 14.80
N THR A 230 -32.23 -15.47 16.05
CA THR A 230 -32.13 -14.08 16.49
C THR A 230 -31.09 -13.90 17.61
N ILE A 231 -30.68 -12.66 17.84
CA ILE A 231 -29.75 -12.29 18.91
C ILE A 231 -30.25 -11.10 19.72
N ARG A 232 -29.76 -10.91 20.95
CA ARG A 232 -30.12 -9.76 21.79
C ARG A 232 -29.23 -8.55 21.51
N SER A 233 -29.77 -7.34 21.62
CA SER A 233 -29.07 -6.07 21.38
C SER A 233 -27.81 -5.84 22.24
N ASN A 234 -27.72 -6.51 23.39
CA ASN A 234 -26.63 -6.33 24.36
C ASN A 234 -25.46 -7.31 24.18
N ILE A 235 -25.53 -8.26 23.23
CA ILE A 235 -24.45 -9.25 23.01
C ILE A 235 -23.25 -8.65 22.28
N PHE A 236 -22.11 -9.32 22.39
CA PHE A 236 -20.90 -8.93 21.66
C PHE A 236 -20.91 -9.40 20.20
N ILE A 237 -20.19 -8.70 19.33
CA ILE A 237 -20.09 -9.03 17.90
C ILE A 237 -19.49 -10.43 17.72
N PHE A 238 -18.52 -10.84 18.54
CA PHE A 238 -17.97 -12.19 18.54
C PHE A 238 -19.06 -13.27 18.75
N GLU A 239 -19.99 -13.04 19.66
CA GLU A 239 -21.09 -13.98 19.93
C GLU A 239 -22.07 -14.05 18.75
N ALA A 240 -22.30 -12.92 18.06
CA ALA A 240 -23.07 -12.90 16.82
C ALA A 240 -22.38 -13.69 15.70
N MET A 241 -21.05 -13.56 15.55
CA MET A 241 -20.28 -14.34 14.57
C MET A 241 -20.37 -15.85 14.84
N LEU A 242 -20.23 -16.26 16.12
CA LEU A 242 -20.41 -17.66 16.49
C LEU A 242 -21.83 -18.15 16.19
N THR A 243 -22.84 -17.33 16.46
CA THR A 243 -24.25 -17.66 16.15
C THR A 243 -24.46 -17.85 14.65
N MET A 244 -23.90 -16.96 13.81
CA MET A 244 -23.91 -17.09 12.35
C MET A 244 -23.24 -18.40 11.89
N LEU A 245 -22.05 -18.69 12.43
CA LEU A 245 -21.26 -19.87 12.07
C LEU A 245 -21.96 -21.18 12.46
N HIS A 246 -22.49 -21.26 13.68
CA HIS A 246 -23.15 -22.47 14.19
C HIS A 246 -24.45 -22.78 13.46
N ASN A 247 -25.19 -21.75 13.07
CA ASN A 247 -26.49 -21.91 12.41
C ASN A 247 -26.38 -21.80 10.88
N ASN A 248 -25.19 -21.54 10.34
CA ASN A 248 -24.92 -21.33 8.91
C ASN A 248 -25.83 -20.25 8.29
N VAL A 249 -26.05 -19.15 9.02
CA VAL A 249 -26.86 -17.99 8.60
C VAL A 249 -25.97 -16.76 8.41
N HIS A 250 -26.33 -15.89 7.48
CA HIS A 250 -25.57 -14.67 7.17
C HIS A 250 -26.22 -13.38 7.68
N HIS A 251 -27.42 -13.50 8.26
CA HIS A 251 -28.24 -12.39 8.75
C HIS A 251 -28.82 -12.78 10.10
N LEU A 252 -28.78 -11.87 11.06
CA LEU A 252 -29.35 -12.05 12.38
C LEU A 252 -30.23 -10.84 12.72
N PRO A 253 -31.55 -11.02 12.88
CA PRO A 253 -32.41 -10.03 13.51
C PRO A 253 -31.92 -9.78 14.95
N VAL A 254 -31.79 -8.50 15.30
CA VAL A 254 -31.38 -8.05 16.62
C VAL A 254 -32.61 -7.63 17.41
N MET A 255 -32.84 -8.29 18.53
CA MET A 255 -34.01 -8.11 19.37
C MET A 255 -33.67 -7.35 20.65
N ASP A 256 -34.58 -6.50 21.11
CA ASP A 256 -34.58 -5.88 22.42
C ASP A 256 -35.91 -6.17 23.13
N GLY A 257 -35.93 -7.25 23.91
CA GLY A 257 -37.19 -7.87 24.30
C GLY A 257 -37.90 -8.45 23.08
N ASP A 258 -39.17 -8.06 22.87
CA ASP A 258 -39.99 -8.48 21.73
C ASP A 258 -39.88 -7.51 20.53
N GLU A 259 -39.12 -6.42 20.68
CA GLU A 259 -38.97 -5.40 19.64
C GLU A 259 -37.76 -5.71 18.75
N VAL A 260 -37.95 -5.63 17.43
CA VAL A 260 -36.87 -5.73 16.45
C VAL A 260 -36.13 -4.39 16.40
N ARG A 261 -34.84 -4.38 16.77
CA ARG A 261 -33.98 -3.20 16.66
C ARG A 261 -33.28 -3.05 15.31
N GLY A 262 -33.14 -4.13 14.56
CA GLY A 262 -32.43 -4.13 13.29
C GLY A 262 -32.10 -5.53 12.80
N VAL A 263 -31.38 -5.62 11.69
CA VAL A 263 -30.76 -6.86 11.20
C VAL A 263 -29.28 -6.58 11.02
N ILE A 264 -28.43 -7.47 11.52
CA ILE A 264 -27.01 -7.46 11.21
C ILE A 264 -26.70 -8.54 10.17
N ALA A 265 -25.96 -8.18 9.14
CA ALA A 265 -25.43 -9.10 8.16
C ALA A 265 -23.96 -9.43 8.46
N LEU A 266 -23.46 -10.55 7.93
CA LEU A 266 -22.03 -10.86 7.97
C LEU A 266 -21.20 -9.73 7.33
N SER A 267 -21.73 -9.07 6.29
CA SER A 267 -21.12 -7.90 5.67
C SER A 267 -21.02 -6.69 6.61
N ASP A 268 -21.93 -6.52 7.57
CA ASP A 268 -21.85 -5.45 8.57
C ASP A 268 -20.74 -5.71 9.60
N ILE A 269 -20.52 -6.99 9.95
CA ILE A 269 -19.42 -7.42 10.82
C ILE A 269 -18.09 -7.20 10.09
N VAL A 270 -17.98 -7.64 8.84
CA VAL A 270 -16.80 -7.38 8.00
C VAL A 270 -16.58 -5.87 7.87
N LYS A 271 -17.63 -5.07 7.61
CA LYS A 271 -17.54 -3.61 7.56
C LYS A 271 -16.98 -2.99 8.86
N TYR A 272 -17.43 -3.47 10.02
CA TYR A 272 -17.00 -2.94 11.32
C TYR A 272 -15.61 -3.41 11.75
N GLU A 273 -15.26 -4.67 11.47
CA GLU A 273 -13.91 -5.18 11.67
C GLU A 273 -12.92 -4.46 10.76
N SER A 274 -13.31 -4.31 9.50
CA SER A 274 -12.30 -4.25 8.46
C SER A 274 -11.59 -2.92 8.38
N GLN A 275 -12.20 -1.78 8.75
CA GLN A 275 -11.67 -0.44 8.40
C GLN A 275 -11.01 -0.44 6.99
N SER A 276 -11.55 -1.25 6.08
CA SER A 276 -10.79 -1.82 4.98
C SER A 276 -10.87 -0.89 3.79
N SER A 277 -9.77 -0.83 3.03
CA SER A 277 -9.72 -0.15 1.73
C SER A 277 -10.89 -0.55 0.82
N LEU A 278 -11.41 -1.78 0.93
CA LEU A 278 -12.60 -2.24 0.19
C LEU A 278 -13.89 -1.55 0.62
N TYR A 279 -14.05 -1.27 1.92
CA TYR A 279 -15.22 -0.57 2.43
C TYR A 279 -15.17 0.92 2.08
N LEU A 280 -13.98 1.51 2.05
CA LEU A 280 -13.78 2.88 1.56
C LEU A 280 -14.24 3.00 0.09
N VAL A 281 -13.87 2.04 -0.77
CA VAL A 281 -14.34 1.97 -2.15
C VAL A 281 -15.88 1.86 -2.23
N SER A 282 -16.49 0.98 -1.44
CA SER A 282 -17.96 0.88 -1.39
C SER A 282 -18.60 2.21 -1.00
N ASN A 283 -18.09 2.88 0.04
CA ASN A 283 -18.60 4.18 0.48
C ASN A 283 -18.48 5.26 -0.59
N ILE A 284 -17.39 5.27 -1.37
CA ILE A 284 -17.21 6.20 -2.50
C ILE A 284 -18.38 6.08 -3.47
N TYR A 285 -18.71 4.85 -3.90
CA TYR A 285 -19.77 4.63 -4.89
C TYR A 285 -21.18 5.02 -4.40
N HIS A 286 -21.42 5.03 -3.08
CA HIS A 286 -22.69 5.46 -2.51
C HIS A 286 -22.82 7.00 -2.39
N GLN A 287 -21.75 7.78 -2.57
CA GLN A 287 -21.83 9.23 -2.46
C GLN A 287 -22.65 9.84 -3.60
N GLN A 288 -23.47 10.84 -3.29
CA GLN A 288 -24.37 11.49 -4.25
C GLN A 288 -23.85 12.86 -4.73
N ASP A 289 -22.76 13.35 -4.14
CA ASP A 289 -22.16 14.62 -4.52
C ASP A 289 -20.66 14.67 -4.17
N VAL A 290 -19.97 15.70 -4.68
CA VAL A 290 -18.54 15.96 -4.42
C VAL A 290 -18.27 16.21 -2.93
N LYS A 291 -19.23 16.80 -2.20
CA LYS A 291 -19.08 17.08 -0.76
C LYS A 291 -19.01 15.79 0.06
N GLY A 292 -19.81 14.78 -0.30
CA GLY A 292 -19.77 13.45 0.27
C GLY A 292 -18.45 12.77 -0.02
N LEU A 293 -17.98 12.81 -1.27
CA LEU A 293 -16.68 12.28 -1.67
C LEU A 293 -15.52 12.93 -0.89
N LYS A 294 -15.55 14.26 -0.74
CA LYS A 294 -14.55 14.99 0.07
C LYS A 294 -14.50 14.51 1.51
N LYS A 295 -15.63 14.20 2.14
CA LYS A 295 -15.64 13.63 3.50
C LYS A 295 -14.95 12.27 3.55
N ILE A 296 -15.26 11.38 2.59
CA ILE A 296 -14.63 10.05 2.49
C ILE A 296 -13.13 10.16 2.19
N SER A 297 -12.69 11.19 1.45
CA SER A 297 -11.27 11.39 1.13
C SER A 297 -10.37 11.54 2.36
N LEU A 298 -10.94 11.99 3.49
CA LEU A 298 -10.21 12.10 4.76
C LEU A 298 -9.79 10.72 5.30
N ASP A 299 -10.60 9.68 5.07
CA ASP A 299 -10.35 8.32 5.54
C ASP A 299 -9.27 7.59 4.73
N VAL A 300 -8.85 8.15 3.59
CA VAL A 300 -7.83 7.57 2.69
C VAL A 300 -6.47 7.52 3.36
N ARG A 301 -6.09 8.58 4.09
CA ARG A 301 -4.82 8.66 4.81
C ARG A 301 -4.76 7.63 5.93
N ASP A 302 -5.86 7.46 6.66
CA ASP A 302 -5.96 6.47 7.72
C ASP A 302 -5.88 5.04 7.15
N SER A 303 -6.52 4.80 6.00
CA SER A 303 -6.43 3.50 5.31
C SER A 303 -5.00 3.18 4.89
N PHE A 304 -4.26 4.17 4.38
CA PHE A 304 -2.85 4.03 4.06
C PHE A 304 -2.01 3.66 5.29
N VAL A 305 -2.12 4.42 6.38
CA VAL A 305 -1.38 4.18 7.63
C VAL A 305 -1.68 2.79 8.20
N ARG A 306 -2.95 2.33 8.14
CA ARG A 306 -3.32 0.99 8.57
C ARG A 306 -2.61 -0.10 7.80
N MET A 307 -2.64 -0.05 6.46
CA MET A 307 -1.96 -1.05 5.63
C MET A 307 -0.46 -1.13 5.94
N VAL A 308 0.17 0.01 6.23
CA VAL A 308 1.58 0.05 6.66
C VAL A 308 1.78 -0.63 8.01
N ASN A 309 0.90 -0.36 8.98
CA ASN A 309 0.96 -0.94 10.32
C ASN A 309 0.61 -2.44 10.35
N GLU A 310 -0.07 -2.94 9.32
CA GLU A 310 -0.37 -4.35 9.07
C GLU A 310 0.73 -5.06 8.27
N ASP A 311 1.88 -4.40 8.07
CA ASP A 311 3.05 -4.93 7.35
C ASP A 311 2.73 -5.35 5.90
N ALA A 312 1.77 -4.68 5.24
CA ALA A 312 1.50 -4.88 3.83
C ALA A 312 2.70 -4.45 2.97
N ASN A 313 2.98 -5.21 1.91
CA ASN A 313 4.08 -4.89 0.99
C ASN A 313 3.74 -3.71 0.06
N SER A 314 4.75 -3.18 -0.62
CA SER A 314 4.59 -1.99 -1.46
C SER A 314 3.62 -2.18 -2.62
N HIS A 315 3.55 -3.39 -3.19
CA HIS A 315 2.63 -3.72 -4.28
C HIS A 315 1.17 -3.70 -3.83
N MET A 316 0.86 -4.30 -2.67
CA MET A 316 -0.48 -4.30 -2.08
C MET A 316 -0.96 -2.87 -1.78
N ILE A 317 -0.09 -2.08 -1.16
CA ILE A 317 -0.40 -0.69 -0.81
C ILE A 317 -0.61 0.15 -2.07
N GLY A 318 0.32 0.08 -3.03
CA GLY A 318 0.22 0.81 -4.30
C GLY A 318 -1.06 0.49 -5.07
N SER A 319 -1.42 -0.79 -5.14
CA SER A 319 -2.64 -1.27 -5.81
C SER A 319 -3.91 -0.78 -5.10
N ALA A 320 -3.95 -0.87 -3.77
CA ALA A 320 -5.10 -0.41 -2.99
C ALA A 320 -5.31 1.10 -3.14
N MET A 321 -4.24 1.89 -3.05
CA MET A 321 -4.31 3.34 -3.20
C MET A 321 -4.72 3.76 -4.61
N ALA A 322 -4.18 3.10 -5.64
CA ALA A 322 -4.60 3.32 -7.03
C ALA A 322 -6.08 2.94 -7.24
N GLY A 323 -6.54 1.82 -6.67
CA GLY A 323 -7.94 1.40 -6.71
C GLY A 323 -8.90 2.39 -6.05
N ILE A 324 -8.50 2.97 -4.91
CA ILE A 324 -9.25 4.04 -4.24
C ILE A 324 -9.33 5.28 -5.14
N GLY A 325 -8.20 5.72 -5.71
CA GLY A 325 -8.17 6.88 -6.63
C GLY A 325 -9.00 6.68 -7.90
N ARG A 326 -8.97 5.48 -8.48
CA ARG A 326 -9.85 5.09 -9.59
C ARG A 326 -11.31 5.18 -9.20
N SER A 327 -11.68 4.68 -8.01
CA SER A 327 -13.06 4.71 -7.54
C SER A 327 -13.59 6.14 -7.36
N PHE A 328 -12.78 7.06 -6.83
CA PHE A 328 -13.14 8.49 -6.79
C PHE A 328 -13.40 9.03 -8.19
N THR A 329 -12.49 8.73 -9.13
CA THR A 329 -12.59 9.22 -10.51
C THR A 329 -13.84 8.66 -11.20
N GLN A 330 -14.11 7.36 -11.06
CA GLN A 330 -15.28 6.68 -11.62
C GLN A 330 -16.58 7.24 -11.05
N ARG A 331 -16.65 7.51 -9.73
CA ARG A 331 -17.85 8.11 -9.15
C ARG A 331 -18.04 9.57 -9.60
N LEU A 332 -16.96 10.34 -9.70
CA LEU A 332 -17.02 11.71 -10.23
C LEU A 332 -17.46 11.75 -11.70
N LEU A 333 -17.03 10.78 -12.52
CA LEU A 333 -17.49 10.65 -13.90
C LEU A 333 -18.98 10.35 -13.96
N ALA A 334 -19.47 9.38 -13.17
CA ALA A 334 -20.89 9.07 -13.08
C ALA A 334 -21.73 10.30 -12.64
N LEU A 335 -21.30 11.01 -11.59
CA LEU A 335 -21.95 12.25 -11.13
C LEU A 335 -21.89 13.37 -12.19
N GLY A 336 -20.81 13.42 -12.98
CA GLY A 336 -20.65 14.36 -14.07
C GLY A 336 -21.63 14.10 -15.20
N GLU A 337 -21.81 12.84 -15.59
CA GLU A 337 -22.80 12.40 -16.60
C GLU A 337 -24.24 12.59 -16.10
N GLU A 338 -24.53 12.29 -14.84
CA GLU A 338 -25.83 12.58 -14.21
C GLU A 338 -26.19 14.09 -14.33
N LYS A 339 -25.18 14.96 -14.22
CA LYS A 339 -25.35 16.42 -14.28
C LYS A 339 -25.41 16.97 -15.70
N LEU A 340 -24.57 16.47 -16.61
CA LEU A 340 -24.40 17.01 -17.96
C LEU A 340 -25.31 16.32 -18.99
N GLY A 341 -25.87 15.15 -18.65
CA GLY A 341 -26.53 14.25 -19.58
C GLY A 341 -25.58 13.16 -20.10
N PRO A 342 -26.07 12.22 -20.92
CA PRO A 342 -25.22 11.16 -21.48
C PRO A 342 -24.15 11.74 -22.43
N PRO A 343 -22.99 11.08 -22.57
CA PRO A 343 -21.95 11.53 -23.49
C PRO A 343 -22.44 11.51 -24.95
N PRO A 344 -22.08 12.52 -25.78
CA PRO A 344 -22.57 12.62 -27.16
C PRO A 344 -21.95 11.57 -28.11
N VAL A 345 -20.76 11.06 -27.77
CA VAL A 345 -20.10 9.93 -28.43
C VAL A 345 -19.41 9.05 -27.38
N PRO A 346 -19.10 7.77 -27.67
CA PRO A 346 -18.34 6.93 -26.75
C PRO A 346 -16.98 7.54 -26.41
N TYR A 347 -16.50 7.29 -25.19
CA TYR A 347 -15.20 7.75 -24.72
C TYR A 347 -14.61 6.80 -23.69
N CYS A 348 -13.32 6.93 -23.46
CA CYS A 348 -12.57 6.27 -22.39
C CYS A 348 -11.85 7.34 -21.59
N PHE A 349 -12.14 7.43 -20.29
CA PHE A 349 -11.32 8.19 -19.37
C PHE A 349 -10.15 7.31 -18.92
N MET A 350 -8.93 7.82 -18.99
CA MET A 350 -7.74 7.07 -18.57
C MET A 350 -7.03 7.72 -17.39
N ALA A 351 -6.51 6.87 -16.52
CA ALA A 351 -5.47 7.23 -15.58
C ALA A 351 -4.10 7.05 -16.24
N LEU A 352 -3.13 7.83 -15.79
CA LEU A 352 -1.75 7.78 -16.26
C LEU A 352 -0.79 7.59 -15.08
N GLY A 353 0.48 7.35 -15.38
CA GLY A 353 1.54 7.43 -14.38
C GLY A 353 1.39 6.39 -13.27
N SER A 354 1.54 6.78 -12.00
CA SER A 354 1.57 5.82 -10.89
C SER A 354 0.22 5.16 -10.62
N MET A 355 -0.89 5.82 -10.93
CA MET A 355 -2.22 5.22 -10.78
C MET A 355 -2.42 4.10 -11.83
N ALA A 356 -2.04 4.36 -13.08
CA ALA A 356 -2.09 3.35 -14.15
C ALA A 356 -1.18 2.13 -13.90
N ARG A 357 -0.10 2.31 -13.12
CA ARG A 357 0.82 1.23 -12.76
C ARG A 357 0.43 0.47 -11.49
N ASP A 358 -0.62 0.85 -10.77
CA ASP A 358 -0.90 0.30 -9.43
C ASP A 358 0.26 0.53 -8.43
N GLU A 359 0.90 1.69 -8.51
CA GLU A 359 2.07 2.08 -7.70
C GLU A 359 1.86 3.45 -7.01
N GLN A 360 0.62 3.91 -6.91
CA GLN A 360 0.27 5.22 -6.36
C GLN A 360 0.35 5.21 -4.82
N LEU A 361 0.85 6.30 -4.22
CA LEU A 361 0.84 6.50 -2.76
C LEU A 361 0.06 7.78 -2.41
N VAL A 362 0.00 8.15 -1.13
CA VAL A 362 -0.74 9.31 -0.61
C VAL A 362 -0.25 10.67 -1.14
N VAL A 363 1.03 10.82 -1.47
CA VAL A 363 1.57 12.02 -2.11
C VAL A 363 1.47 11.88 -3.62
N THR A 364 0.36 12.33 -4.19
CA THR A 364 0.04 12.19 -5.61
C THR A 364 -0.70 13.39 -6.16
N ASP A 365 -0.43 13.67 -7.42
CA ASP A 365 -1.22 14.47 -8.34
C ASP A 365 -2.22 13.60 -9.11
N GLN A 366 -3.07 14.23 -9.92
CA GLN A 366 -3.92 13.58 -10.90
C GLN A 366 -3.33 13.70 -12.30
N ASP A 367 -2.87 12.58 -12.85
CA ASP A 367 -2.51 12.47 -14.27
C ASP A 367 -3.62 11.71 -14.98
N ASN A 368 -4.33 12.37 -15.90
CA ASN A 368 -5.45 11.78 -16.62
C ASN A 368 -5.57 12.30 -18.05
N ALA A 369 -6.30 11.58 -18.88
CA ALA A 369 -6.59 11.96 -20.25
C ALA A 369 -7.91 11.32 -20.73
N MET A 370 -8.38 11.69 -21.92
CA MET A 370 -9.56 11.09 -22.55
C MET A 370 -9.23 10.62 -23.97
N ILE A 371 -9.63 9.38 -24.28
CA ILE A 371 -9.77 8.90 -25.65
C ILE A 371 -11.23 9.04 -26.05
N LEU A 372 -11.49 9.75 -27.13
CA LEU A 372 -12.82 9.88 -27.69
C LEU A 372 -12.98 8.90 -28.86
N ASP A 373 -14.20 8.50 -29.15
CA ASP A 373 -14.49 7.74 -30.37
C ASP A 373 -14.13 8.56 -31.62
N ASP A 374 -13.80 7.87 -32.72
CA ASP A 374 -13.39 8.53 -33.97
C ASP A 374 -14.53 9.29 -34.67
N SER A 375 -15.79 9.10 -34.24
CA SER A 375 -16.94 9.93 -34.61
C SER A 375 -16.97 11.31 -33.94
N PHE A 376 -16.01 11.62 -33.06
CA PHE A 376 -15.92 12.92 -32.40
C PHE A 376 -15.73 14.09 -33.38
N VAL A 377 -16.62 15.09 -33.26
CA VAL A 377 -16.57 16.37 -33.97
C VAL A 377 -16.36 17.48 -32.94
N PRO A 378 -15.21 18.20 -32.96
CA PRO A 378 -14.87 19.20 -31.93
C PRO A 378 -15.95 20.27 -31.71
N GLU A 379 -16.52 20.80 -32.79
CA GLU A 379 -17.52 21.87 -32.74
C GLU A 379 -18.85 21.44 -32.11
N GLU A 380 -19.16 20.14 -32.15
CA GLU A 380 -20.41 19.58 -31.63
C GLU A 380 -20.24 18.98 -30.22
N HIS A 381 -19.07 18.41 -29.94
CA HIS A 381 -18.89 17.52 -28.78
C HIS A 381 -17.88 18.03 -27.75
N ASP A 382 -16.90 18.88 -28.09
CA ASP A 382 -15.79 19.19 -27.18
C ASP A 382 -16.23 19.97 -25.93
N GLU A 383 -17.28 20.81 -26.05
CA GLU A 383 -17.83 21.55 -24.91
C GLU A 383 -18.29 20.61 -23.80
N TYR A 384 -18.98 19.51 -24.17
CA TYR A 384 -19.42 18.49 -23.22
C TYR A 384 -18.23 17.82 -22.52
N PHE A 385 -17.25 17.34 -23.28
CA PHE A 385 -16.13 16.60 -22.68
C PHE A 385 -15.18 17.49 -21.89
N LEU A 386 -15.02 18.76 -22.27
CA LEU A 386 -14.30 19.76 -21.47
C LEU A 386 -15.02 20.02 -20.15
N ALA A 387 -16.35 20.16 -20.17
CA ALA A 387 -17.16 20.35 -18.96
C ALA A 387 -17.05 19.14 -18.03
N LEU A 388 -17.12 17.92 -18.58
CA LEU A 388 -16.95 16.67 -17.83
C LEU A 388 -15.55 16.56 -17.23
N ALA A 389 -14.51 16.79 -18.04
CA ALA A 389 -13.11 16.74 -17.60
C ALA A 389 -12.84 17.75 -16.47
N LYS A 390 -13.41 18.95 -16.58
CA LYS A 390 -13.31 19.98 -15.54
C LYS A 390 -14.02 19.56 -14.25
N PHE A 391 -15.26 19.06 -14.36
CA PHE A 391 -16.02 18.58 -13.20
C PHE A 391 -15.26 17.50 -12.43
N VAL A 392 -14.69 16.53 -13.14
CA VAL A 392 -13.90 15.45 -12.54
C VAL A 392 -12.61 15.97 -11.93
N SER A 393 -11.87 16.83 -12.64
CA SER A 393 -10.58 17.35 -12.16
C SER A 393 -10.74 18.24 -10.92
N ASP A 394 -11.77 19.10 -10.90
CA ASP A 394 -12.13 19.92 -9.75
C ASP A 394 -12.55 19.04 -8.56
N GLY A 395 -13.39 18.03 -8.81
CA GLY A 395 -13.82 17.08 -7.77
C GLY A 395 -12.68 16.26 -7.18
N LEU A 396 -11.74 15.80 -8.01
CA LEU A 396 -10.52 15.10 -7.56
C LEU A 396 -9.65 16.02 -6.71
N ALA A 397 -9.50 17.30 -7.09
CA ALA A 397 -8.77 18.29 -6.31
C ALA A 397 -9.43 18.55 -4.95
N GLU A 398 -10.76 18.60 -4.88
CA GLU A 398 -11.49 18.69 -3.61
C GLU A 398 -11.28 17.48 -2.70
N CYS A 399 -11.06 16.30 -3.29
CA CYS A 399 -10.74 15.04 -2.61
C CYS A 399 -9.24 14.85 -2.33
N GLY A 400 -8.40 15.87 -2.53
CA GLY A 400 -6.98 15.84 -2.20
C GLY A 400 -6.03 15.35 -3.30
N TYR A 401 -6.53 15.08 -4.50
CA TYR A 401 -5.70 14.78 -5.69
C TYR A 401 -5.39 16.08 -6.43
N THR A 402 -4.24 16.69 -6.13
CA THR A 402 -3.90 18.02 -6.66
C THR A 402 -3.76 18.03 -8.18
N TYR A 403 -4.17 19.13 -8.81
CA TYR A 403 -3.92 19.43 -10.21
C TYR A 403 -2.47 19.11 -10.64
N CYS A 404 -2.31 18.45 -11.79
CA CYS A 404 -0.99 18.14 -12.34
C CYS A 404 -0.28 19.43 -12.78
N THR A 405 0.92 19.66 -12.25
CA THR A 405 1.75 20.82 -12.61
C THR A 405 2.28 20.78 -14.04
N GLY A 406 2.33 19.58 -14.64
CA GLY A 406 2.73 19.38 -16.04
C GLY A 406 1.58 19.48 -17.05
N ASP A 407 0.38 19.80 -16.59
CA ASP A 407 -0.84 19.92 -17.42
C ASP A 407 -1.17 18.63 -18.20
N ILE A 408 -0.87 17.48 -17.60
CA ILE A 408 -1.22 16.13 -18.10
C ILE A 408 -2.62 15.77 -17.61
N MET A 409 -3.62 16.46 -18.14
CA MET A 409 -5.01 16.33 -17.73
C MET A 409 -5.96 16.35 -18.91
N ALA A 410 -7.10 15.67 -18.79
CA ALA A 410 -8.18 15.66 -19.77
C ALA A 410 -8.81 17.04 -20.00
N THR A 411 -8.58 18.01 -19.11
CA THR A 411 -8.97 19.41 -19.29
C THR A 411 -8.15 20.08 -20.40
N ASN A 412 -6.91 19.65 -20.63
CA ASN A 412 -6.09 20.08 -21.74
C ASN A 412 -6.58 19.40 -23.04
N GLN A 413 -6.92 20.20 -24.04
CA GLN A 413 -7.41 19.71 -25.35
C GLN A 413 -6.42 18.75 -26.02
N LYS A 414 -5.10 18.91 -25.83
CA LYS A 414 -4.08 18.00 -26.41
C LYS A 414 -4.26 16.56 -25.91
N TRP A 415 -4.81 16.37 -24.71
CA TRP A 415 -5.00 15.08 -24.04
C TRP A 415 -6.46 14.64 -23.98
N ARG A 416 -7.30 15.26 -24.81
CA ARG A 416 -8.71 14.91 -25.02
C ARG A 416 -8.94 14.82 -26.52
N GLN A 417 -8.65 13.65 -27.07
CA GLN A 417 -8.52 13.46 -28.52
C GLN A 417 -9.14 12.12 -28.97
N PRO A 418 -9.56 12.00 -30.24
CA PRO A 418 -10.03 10.75 -30.81
C PRO A 418 -8.99 9.63 -30.78
N LEU A 419 -9.43 8.38 -30.77
CA LEU A 419 -8.56 7.20 -30.75
C LEU A 419 -7.55 7.19 -31.91
N ARG A 420 -7.95 7.58 -33.13
CA ARG A 420 -7.03 7.70 -34.27
C ARG A 420 -5.89 8.69 -34.00
N VAL A 421 -6.18 9.81 -33.35
CA VAL A 421 -5.18 10.84 -33.03
C VAL A 421 -4.22 10.33 -31.95
N TRP A 422 -4.73 9.60 -30.95
CA TRP A 422 -3.87 8.94 -29.96
C TRP A 422 -2.94 7.88 -30.58
N LYS A 423 -3.46 7.08 -31.53
CA LYS A 423 -2.63 6.12 -32.29
C LYS A 423 -1.54 6.84 -33.07
N ASP A 424 -1.84 7.99 -33.67
CA ASP A 424 -0.85 8.83 -34.36
C ASP A 424 0.19 9.40 -33.39
N TYR A 425 -0.20 9.92 -32.22
CA TYR A 425 0.72 10.41 -31.20
C TYR A 425 1.69 9.33 -30.75
N PHE A 426 1.19 8.15 -30.39
CA PHE A 426 2.01 7.06 -29.89
C PHE A 426 2.95 6.52 -30.98
N THR A 427 2.46 6.47 -32.22
CA THR A 427 3.24 6.11 -33.40
C THR A 427 4.38 7.10 -33.62
N ASP A 428 4.09 8.41 -33.63
CA ASP A 428 5.08 9.47 -33.81
C ASP A 428 6.12 9.48 -32.69
N TRP A 429 5.72 9.30 -31.43
CA TRP A 429 6.68 9.26 -30.33
C TRP A 429 7.68 8.11 -30.45
N ILE A 430 7.26 6.98 -31.03
CA ILE A 430 8.13 5.82 -31.27
C ILE A 430 8.99 6.01 -32.53
N ASP A 431 8.43 6.55 -33.62
CA ASP A 431 9.14 6.73 -34.89
C ASP A 431 10.09 7.94 -34.86
N ASN A 432 9.72 8.99 -34.13
CA ASN A 432 10.45 10.25 -33.98
C ASN A 432 10.75 10.60 -32.50
N PRO A 433 11.57 9.82 -31.78
CA PRO A 433 11.81 9.98 -30.34
C PRO A 433 12.68 11.19 -29.95
N LYS A 434 12.20 12.40 -30.21
CA LYS A 434 12.79 13.65 -29.73
C LYS A 434 12.54 13.81 -28.22
N ALA A 435 13.13 14.83 -27.60
CA ALA A 435 13.04 15.04 -26.15
C ALA A 435 11.60 15.07 -25.61
N GLU A 436 10.68 15.79 -26.27
CA GLU A 436 9.27 15.84 -25.89
C GLU A 436 8.58 14.48 -26.05
N ALA A 437 8.83 13.77 -27.17
CA ALA A 437 8.30 12.44 -27.39
C ALA A 437 8.73 11.44 -26.31
N LEU A 438 10.01 11.47 -25.90
CA LEU A 438 10.51 10.61 -24.83
C LEU A 438 9.92 10.95 -23.45
N LEU A 439 9.68 12.25 -23.18
CA LEU A 439 8.96 12.69 -21.99
C LEU A 439 7.52 12.16 -22.01
N ASN A 440 6.82 12.32 -23.13
CA ASN A 440 5.46 11.83 -23.28
C ASN A 440 5.41 10.30 -23.18
N SER A 441 6.32 9.56 -23.81
CA SER A 441 6.39 8.10 -23.67
C SER A 441 6.57 7.65 -22.21
N ASN A 442 7.34 8.37 -21.39
CA ASN A 442 7.49 8.05 -19.98
C ASN A 442 6.21 8.25 -19.15
N ILE A 443 5.30 9.09 -19.63
CA ILE A 443 4.05 9.43 -18.94
C ILE A 443 2.90 8.56 -19.49
N PHE A 444 2.68 8.63 -20.80
CA PHE A 444 1.51 8.09 -21.48
C PHE A 444 1.63 6.62 -21.86
N PHE A 445 2.81 6.00 -21.84
CA PHE A 445 2.90 4.53 -22.03
C PHE A 445 2.62 3.76 -20.74
N ASP A 446 2.50 4.48 -19.63
CA ASP A 446 1.90 3.99 -18.40
C ASP A 446 0.45 4.48 -18.37
N LEU A 447 -0.44 3.80 -19.08
CA LEU A 447 -1.85 4.17 -19.20
C LEU A 447 -2.77 3.06 -18.72
N ASP A 448 -3.95 3.43 -18.24
CA ASP A 448 -5.02 2.48 -17.95
C ASP A 448 -6.41 3.11 -18.16
N GLY A 449 -7.30 2.41 -18.85
CA GLY A 449 -8.67 2.87 -19.08
C GLY A 449 -9.52 2.58 -17.85
N ILE A 450 -10.13 3.60 -17.25
CA ILE A 450 -10.78 3.48 -15.95
C ILE A 450 -12.31 3.64 -16.00
N TYR A 451 -12.86 4.24 -17.06
CA TYR A 451 -14.31 4.43 -17.22
C TYR A 451 -14.66 4.59 -18.70
N GLY A 452 -15.87 4.17 -19.09
CA GLY A 452 -16.33 4.17 -20.48
C GLY A 452 -15.74 2.99 -21.29
N GLU A 453 -15.41 3.24 -22.56
CA GLU A 453 -14.90 2.24 -23.51
C GLU A 453 -13.42 1.89 -23.26
N THR A 454 -13.15 1.18 -22.17
CA THR A 454 -11.78 0.87 -21.72
C THR A 454 -10.93 0.11 -22.76
N ASP A 455 -11.56 -0.60 -23.70
CA ASP A 455 -10.91 -1.25 -24.83
C ASP A 455 -10.11 -0.28 -25.72
N PHE A 456 -10.45 1.01 -25.74
CA PHE A 456 -9.67 2.03 -26.44
C PHE A 456 -8.24 2.13 -25.87
N ALA A 457 -8.09 2.07 -24.54
CA ALA A 457 -6.77 2.07 -23.89
C ALA A 457 -6.01 0.77 -24.17
N GLU A 458 -6.70 -0.38 -24.23
CA GLU A 458 -6.09 -1.67 -24.56
C GLU A 458 -5.53 -1.71 -25.99
N GLN A 459 -6.19 -1.05 -26.95
CA GLN A 459 -5.67 -0.89 -28.31
C GLN A 459 -4.37 -0.09 -28.31
N LEU A 460 -4.26 0.99 -27.52
CA LEU A 460 -3.04 1.78 -27.42
C LEU A 460 -1.91 1.01 -26.72
N LYS A 461 -2.19 0.27 -25.64
CA LYS A 461 -1.21 -0.61 -24.99
C LYS A 461 -0.65 -1.65 -25.96
N THR A 462 -1.52 -2.24 -26.79
CA THR A 462 -1.14 -3.22 -27.82
C THR A 462 -0.25 -2.57 -28.89
N LEU A 463 -0.64 -1.40 -29.41
CA LEU A 463 0.16 -0.63 -30.37
C LEU A 463 1.57 -0.33 -29.84
N VAL A 464 1.67 0.13 -28.59
CA VAL A 464 2.97 0.43 -27.95
C VAL A 464 3.83 -0.82 -27.82
N ALA A 465 3.26 -1.92 -27.32
CA ALA A 465 3.97 -3.18 -27.15
C ALA A 465 4.53 -3.73 -28.48
N GLU A 466 3.72 -3.71 -29.54
CA GLU A 466 4.12 -4.18 -30.87
C GLU A 466 5.15 -3.25 -31.51
N LYS A 467 4.92 -1.93 -31.48
CA LYS A 467 5.77 -0.97 -32.21
C LYS A 467 7.08 -0.68 -31.49
N ALA A 468 7.06 -0.53 -30.16
CA ALA A 468 8.27 -0.23 -29.38
C ALA A 468 9.25 -1.41 -29.37
N SER A 469 8.76 -2.65 -29.27
CA SER A 469 9.62 -3.85 -29.29
C SER A 469 10.37 -4.02 -30.61
N ASN A 470 9.80 -3.55 -31.72
CA ASN A 470 10.41 -3.58 -33.05
C ASN A 470 11.27 -2.35 -33.38
N SER A 471 11.34 -1.33 -32.52
CA SER A 471 12.08 -0.09 -32.78
C SER A 471 13.35 0.01 -31.93
N GLN A 472 14.48 -0.51 -32.44
CA GLN A 472 15.78 -0.44 -31.77
C GLN A 472 16.23 1.01 -31.50
N ARG A 473 15.95 1.92 -32.45
CA ARG A 473 16.26 3.36 -32.30
C ARG A 473 15.49 3.97 -31.13
N PHE A 474 14.20 3.70 -31.03
CA PHE A 474 13.36 4.17 -29.92
C PHE A 474 13.88 3.66 -28.58
N LEU A 475 14.10 2.35 -28.47
CA LEU A 475 14.61 1.73 -27.24
C LEU A 475 15.97 2.30 -26.81
N ALA A 476 16.88 2.57 -27.74
CA ALA A 476 18.16 3.21 -27.46
C ALA A 476 18.02 4.66 -26.97
N MET A 477 17.10 5.43 -27.53
CA MET A 477 16.84 6.80 -27.11
C MET A 477 16.11 6.86 -25.76
N LEU A 478 15.15 5.95 -25.53
CA LEU A 478 14.45 5.81 -24.26
C LEU A 478 15.39 5.33 -23.14
N ALA A 479 16.27 4.37 -23.44
CA ALA A 479 17.34 3.94 -22.54
C ALA A 479 18.22 5.13 -22.14
N ARG A 480 18.69 5.92 -23.12
CA ARG A 480 19.50 7.11 -22.85
C ARG A 480 18.74 8.13 -22.00
N ASN A 481 17.44 8.30 -22.21
CA ASN A 481 16.61 9.19 -21.39
C ASN A 481 16.51 8.69 -19.93
N ALA A 482 16.32 7.39 -19.72
CA ALA A 482 16.29 6.79 -18.40
C ALA A 482 17.61 6.98 -17.62
N LEU A 483 18.76 7.09 -18.31
CA LEU A 483 20.06 7.36 -17.69
C LEU A 483 20.21 8.79 -17.16
N ASN A 484 19.34 9.74 -17.55
CA ASN A 484 19.40 11.12 -17.07
C ASN A 484 18.91 11.26 -15.62
N ARG A 485 18.12 10.30 -15.13
CA ARG A 485 17.61 10.27 -13.77
C ARG A 485 18.41 9.24 -12.98
N THR A 486 19.22 9.68 -12.01
CA THR A 486 20.16 8.80 -11.31
C THR A 486 19.78 8.60 -9.84
N PRO A 487 20.04 7.40 -9.27
CA PRO A 487 19.85 7.17 -7.85
C PRO A 487 20.74 8.09 -6.99
N PRO A 488 20.34 8.41 -5.75
CA PRO A 488 21.04 9.35 -4.89
C PRO A 488 22.23 8.68 -4.19
N ILE A 489 23.09 8.01 -4.95
CA ILE A 489 24.30 7.34 -4.43
C ILE A 489 25.54 7.81 -5.18
N GLY A 490 26.56 8.20 -4.41
CA GLY A 490 27.85 8.65 -4.90
C GLY A 490 28.84 7.50 -5.09
N PHE A 491 30.01 7.82 -5.63
CA PHE A 491 31.05 6.83 -5.94
C PHE A 491 31.53 6.04 -4.72
N PHE A 492 31.55 6.65 -3.52
CA PHE A 492 31.97 6.03 -2.27
C PHE A 492 30.80 5.44 -1.45
N ARG A 493 29.69 5.05 -2.11
CA ARG A 493 28.46 4.58 -1.44
C ARG A 493 27.89 5.54 -0.39
N THR A 494 28.13 6.84 -0.57
CA THR A 494 27.55 7.92 0.23
C THR A 494 26.28 8.44 -0.43
N PHE A 495 25.28 8.85 0.35
CA PHE A 495 24.10 9.49 -0.23
C PHE A 495 24.47 10.81 -0.92
N VAL A 496 23.87 11.06 -2.07
CA VAL A 496 23.93 12.36 -2.75
C VAL A 496 22.73 13.16 -2.28
N LEU A 497 22.99 14.11 -1.37
CA LEU A 497 21.96 14.94 -0.76
C LEU A 497 21.74 16.22 -1.56
N GLU A 498 20.51 16.71 -1.51
CA GLU A 498 20.03 17.95 -2.10
C GLU A 498 19.52 18.85 -0.97
N GLU A 499 19.67 20.17 -1.13
CA GLU A 499 18.99 21.12 -0.24
C GLU A 499 17.49 21.10 -0.58
N ASP A 500 16.66 20.83 0.41
CA ASP A 500 15.23 21.09 0.27
C ASP A 500 14.96 22.62 0.30
N GLY A 501 13.72 23.03 0.01
CA GLY A 501 13.32 24.45 0.08
C GLY A 501 13.43 25.09 1.47
N LYS A 502 13.95 24.36 2.48
CA LYS A 502 14.19 24.78 3.86
C LYS A 502 15.67 24.61 4.27
N HIS A 503 16.58 24.41 3.31
CA HIS A 503 18.03 24.20 3.53
C HIS A 503 18.40 22.93 4.32
N GLN A 504 17.52 21.93 4.37
CA GLN A 504 17.82 20.62 4.95
C GLN A 504 18.40 19.68 3.91
N LYS A 505 19.42 18.90 4.30
CA LYS A 505 20.07 17.92 3.41
C LYS A 505 19.23 16.65 3.32
N THR A 506 18.51 16.48 2.22
CA THR A 506 17.58 15.36 1.99
C THR A 506 17.90 14.64 0.68
N PHE A 507 17.23 13.53 0.40
CA PHE A 507 17.14 12.98 -0.95
C PHE A 507 15.71 12.55 -1.26
N ASN A 508 15.32 12.68 -2.53
CA ASN A 508 13.93 12.42 -2.95
C ASN A 508 13.73 10.96 -3.39
N LEU A 509 12.98 10.17 -2.61
CA LEU A 509 12.74 8.75 -2.88
C LEU A 509 11.86 8.49 -4.10
N LYS A 510 10.98 9.42 -4.50
CA LYS A 510 10.18 9.30 -5.74
C LYS A 510 11.07 9.57 -6.95
N ARG A 511 11.64 10.78 -7.02
CA ARG A 511 12.38 11.29 -8.18
C ARG A 511 13.70 10.56 -8.41
N ARG A 512 14.39 10.15 -7.34
CA ARG A 512 15.70 9.50 -7.44
C ARG A 512 15.70 8.05 -6.97
N GLY A 513 14.65 7.55 -6.33
CA GLY A 513 14.55 6.15 -5.95
C GLY A 513 13.72 5.34 -6.95
N THR A 514 12.40 5.40 -6.81
CA THR A 514 11.47 4.55 -7.57
C THR A 514 11.40 4.93 -9.05
N ALA A 515 11.41 6.22 -9.39
CA ALA A 515 11.28 6.65 -10.78
C ALA A 515 12.41 6.18 -11.73
N PRO A 516 13.72 6.28 -11.38
CA PRO A 516 14.77 5.69 -12.23
C PRO A 516 14.62 4.18 -12.43
N LEU A 517 14.08 3.48 -11.43
CA LEU A 517 13.85 2.05 -11.49
C LEU A 517 12.68 1.71 -12.41
N SER A 518 11.54 2.41 -12.27
CA SER A 518 10.40 2.29 -13.20
C SER A 518 10.80 2.62 -14.64
N ASP A 519 11.63 3.66 -14.85
CA ASP A 519 12.12 4.05 -16.18
C ASP A 519 12.99 2.94 -16.81
N LEU A 520 13.90 2.34 -16.03
CA LEU A 520 14.73 1.21 -16.49
C LEU A 520 13.89 -0.04 -16.81
N ILE A 521 12.97 -0.40 -15.91
CA ILE A 521 12.09 -1.56 -16.07
C ILE A 521 11.21 -1.38 -17.31
N ARG A 522 10.68 -0.17 -17.54
CA ARG A 522 9.87 0.16 -18.73
C ARG A 522 10.63 -0.10 -20.03
N VAL A 523 11.90 0.32 -20.13
CA VAL A 523 12.70 0.09 -21.34
C VAL A 523 12.82 -1.40 -21.66
N HIS A 524 13.13 -2.22 -20.65
CA HIS A 524 13.26 -3.67 -20.84
C HIS A 524 11.92 -4.34 -21.15
N ALA A 525 10.83 -3.91 -20.50
CA ALA A 525 9.49 -4.42 -20.73
C ALA A 525 8.98 -4.10 -22.15
N LEU A 526 9.23 -2.88 -22.63
CA LEU A 526 8.91 -2.52 -24.02
C LEU A 526 9.76 -3.31 -25.02
N ALA A 527 11.03 -3.58 -24.70
CA ALA A 527 11.90 -4.38 -25.56
C ALA A 527 11.46 -5.84 -25.72
N CYS A 528 10.70 -6.39 -24.77
CA CYS A 528 10.08 -7.72 -24.90
C CYS A 528 8.63 -7.69 -25.40
N GLY A 529 8.09 -6.51 -25.75
CA GLY A 529 6.70 -6.37 -26.19
C GLY A 529 5.68 -6.63 -25.07
N SER A 530 6.06 -6.38 -23.81
CA SER A 530 5.14 -6.53 -22.69
C SER A 530 4.06 -5.44 -22.71
N ARG A 531 2.81 -5.86 -22.48
CA ARG A 531 1.66 -4.97 -22.24
C ARG A 531 1.49 -4.59 -20.76
N ALA A 532 2.29 -5.21 -19.87
CA ALA A 532 2.19 -4.97 -18.43
C ALA A 532 2.50 -3.51 -18.07
N GLN A 533 1.72 -2.95 -17.16
CA GLN A 533 1.88 -1.56 -16.68
C GLN A 533 2.66 -1.52 -15.37
N ASN A 534 2.25 -2.32 -14.39
CA ASN A 534 2.92 -2.45 -13.09
C ASN A 534 4.37 -2.93 -13.23
N SER A 535 5.30 -2.32 -12.49
CA SER A 535 6.74 -2.61 -12.59
C SER A 535 7.10 -4.03 -12.13
N PHE A 536 6.39 -4.60 -11.14
CA PHE A 536 6.60 -5.98 -10.71
C PHE A 536 6.15 -6.98 -11.79
N GLU A 537 5.00 -6.74 -12.41
CA GLU A 537 4.53 -7.56 -13.53
C GLU A 537 5.40 -7.39 -14.78
N ARG A 538 5.96 -6.19 -15.01
CA ARG A 538 6.97 -5.95 -16.04
C ARG A 538 8.24 -6.77 -15.79
N LEU A 539 8.76 -6.81 -14.56
CA LEU A 539 9.91 -7.65 -14.19
C LEU A 539 9.61 -9.13 -14.43
N LYS A 540 8.42 -9.61 -14.09
CA LYS A 540 7.98 -10.98 -14.39
C LYS A 540 7.93 -11.26 -15.89
N ALA A 541 7.40 -10.33 -16.69
CA ALA A 541 7.38 -10.46 -18.15
C ALA A 541 8.80 -10.48 -18.75
N ILE A 542 9.73 -9.68 -18.20
CA ILE A 542 11.14 -9.70 -18.60
C ILE A 542 11.79 -11.05 -18.24
N GLY A 543 11.45 -11.64 -17.08
CA GLY A 543 11.95 -12.95 -16.66
C GLY A 543 11.56 -14.12 -17.56
N ASN A 544 10.50 -13.99 -18.34
CA ASN A 544 10.15 -14.97 -19.38
C ASN A 544 11.05 -14.88 -20.63
N THR A 545 12.05 -14.00 -20.61
CA THR A 545 13.00 -13.78 -21.70
C THR A 545 14.44 -14.00 -21.21
N LYS A 546 15.41 -13.90 -22.11
CA LYS A 546 16.85 -13.92 -21.77
C LYS A 546 17.48 -12.52 -21.72
N LEU A 547 16.65 -11.48 -21.51
CA LEU A 547 17.12 -10.09 -21.52
C LEU A 547 17.96 -9.75 -20.29
N LEU A 548 17.61 -10.30 -19.13
CA LEU A 548 18.28 -10.15 -17.84
C LEU A 548 18.46 -11.52 -17.20
N LEU A 549 19.48 -11.66 -16.34
CA LEU A 549 19.68 -12.87 -15.54
C LEU A 549 18.67 -12.91 -14.39
N GLU A 550 18.38 -14.12 -13.89
CA GLU A 550 17.41 -14.32 -12.81
C GLU A 550 17.82 -13.59 -11.52
N ASP A 551 19.11 -13.63 -11.17
CA ASP A 551 19.65 -12.89 -10.02
C ASP A 551 19.49 -11.37 -10.17
N ASP A 552 19.72 -10.83 -11.38
CA ASP A 552 19.54 -9.39 -11.65
C ASP A 552 18.07 -8.97 -11.51
N LEU A 553 17.14 -9.83 -11.94
CA LEU A 553 15.70 -9.60 -11.80
C LEU A 553 15.25 -9.64 -10.33
N GLY A 554 15.78 -10.59 -9.55
CA GLY A 554 15.56 -10.66 -8.10
C GLY A 554 16.05 -9.39 -7.41
N ASN A 555 17.29 -8.98 -7.69
CA ASN A 555 17.87 -7.75 -7.15
C ASN A 555 17.05 -6.49 -7.50
N LEU A 556 16.57 -6.37 -8.74
CA LEU A 556 15.73 -5.24 -9.17
C LEU A 556 14.38 -5.23 -8.46
N ARG A 557 13.76 -6.40 -8.28
CA ARG A 557 12.50 -6.55 -7.55
C ARG A 557 12.67 -6.16 -6.08
N ASP A 558 13.72 -6.64 -5.43
CA ASP A 558 13.99 -6.35 -4.03
C ASP A 558 14.36 -4.88 -3.83
N ALA A 559 15.12 -4.28 -4.76
CA ALA A 559 15.39 -2.85 -4.76
C ALA A 559 14.10 -2.02 -4.92
N LEU A 560 13.18 -2.42 -5.81
CA LEU A 560 11.90 -1.74 -6.00
C LEU A 560 11.04 -1.80 -4.74
N GLU A 561 10.90 -2.99 -4.16
CA GLU A 561 10.15 -3.20 -2.91
C GLU A 561 10.76 -2.36 -1.78
N PHE A 562 12.09 -2.43 -1.60
CA PHE A 562 12.76 -1.79 -0.48
C PHE A 562 12.69 -0.25 -0.56
N ILE A 563 12.99 0.33 -1.73
CA ILE A 563 12.89 1.78 -1.92
C ILE A 563 11.44 2.25 -1.72
N SER A 564 10.48 1.47 -2.21
CA SER A 564 9.06 1.80 -2.07
C SER A 564 8.59 1.71 -0.63
N ILE A 565 8.96 0.67 0.12
CA ILE A 565 8.52 0.50 1.51
C ILE A 565 9.12 1.57 2.43
N VAL A 566 10.38 1.98 2.22
CA VAL A 566 10.97 3.09 2.98
C VAL A 566 10.23 4.40 2.70
N ARG A 567 9.87 4.65 1.43
CA ARG A 567 9.05 5.81 1.06
C ARG A 567 7.66 5.76 1.70
N ILE A 568 7.02 4.58 1.70
CA ILE A 568 5.71 4.35 2.29
C ILE A 568 5.74 4.62 3.80
N ARG A 569 6.73 4.06 4.52
CA ARG A 569 6.91 4.24 5.96
C ARG A 569 7.17 5.70 6.32
N HIS A 570 8.02 6.40 5.57
CA HIS A 570 8.25 7.84 5.74
C HIS A 570 6.94 8.64 5.67
N GLN A 571 6.09 8.34 4.69
CA GLN A 571 4.80 9.01 4.54
C GLN A 571 3.81 8.65 5.65
N ALA A 572 3.80 7.39 6.11
CA ALA A 572 2.94 6.95 7.20
C ALA A 572 3.34 7.63 8.52
N LEU A 573 4.64 7.66 8.85
CA LEU A 573 5.17 8.36 10.02
C LEU A 573 4.91 9.87 9.99
N ALA A 574 4.88 10.48 8.80
CA ALA A 574 4.47 11.87 8.66
C ALA A 574 2.98 12.05 9.00
N ILE A 575 2.11 11.20 8.47
CA ILE A 575 0.66 11.24 8.74
C ILE A 575 0.37 11.00 10.22
N GLU A 576 0.98 9.98 10.84
CA GLU A 576 0.79 9.67 12.26
C GLU A 576 1.27 10.78 13.20
N ALA A 577 2.22 11.60 12.74
CA ALA A 577 2.72 12.77 13.44
C ALA A 577 1.98 14.07 13.07
N ASP A 578 0.83 13.99 12.40
CA ASP A 578 0.06 15.14 11.89
C ASP A 578 0.86 16.11 11.00
N ARG A 579 1.88 15.60 10.31
CA ARG A 579 2.70 16.34 9.35
C ARG A 579 2.25 16.04 7.92
N GLN A 580 2.48 16.99 7.01
CA GLN A 580 2.22 16.75 5.59
C GLN A 580 3.24 15.74 5.05
N PRO A 581 2.79 14.61 4.47
CA PRO A 581 3.69 13.63 3.87
C PRO A 581 4.35 14.21 2.62
N ASP A 582 5.60 13.83 2.39
CA ASP A 582 6.35 14.21 1.18
C ASP A 582 7.17 13.03 0.63
N ASN A 583 8.14 13.32 -0.24
CA ASN A 583 9.05 12.31 -0.79
C ASN A 583 10.51 12.56 -0.40
N ASN A 584 10.79 13.56 0.44
CA ASN A 584 12.15 13.96 0.80
C ASN A 584 12.50 13.37 2.16
N VAL A 585 13.52 12.52 2.17
CA VAL A 585 13.95 11.82 3.39
C VAL A 585 15.29 12.37 3.83
N ARG A 586 15.42 12.62 5.14
CA ARG A 586 16.71 12.91 5.75
C ARG A 586 17.37 11.59 6.12
N PRO A 587 18.65 11.36 5.79
CA PRO A 587 19.35 10.15 6.21
C PRO A 587 19.29 9.90 7.72
N GLU A 588 19.29 10.96 8.54
CA GLU A 588 19.22 10.87 10.00
C GLU A 588 17.87 10.34 10.54
N ASP A 589 16.79 10.47 9.77
CA ASP A 589 15.46 9.94 10.15
C ASP A 589 15.33 8.43 9.87
N LEU A 590 16.30 7.85 9.18
CA LEU A 590 16.31 6.44 8.80
C LEU A 590 17.10 5.60 9.80
N SER A 591 16.59 4.40 10.09
CA SER A 591 17.35 3.42 10.88
C SER A 591 18.69 3.07 10.19
N PRO A 592 19.74 2.64 10.94
CA PRO A 592 20.98 2.13 10.36
C PRO A 592 20.74 1.06 9.29
N PHE A 593 19.81 0.13 9.57
CA PHE A 593 19.35 -0.90 8.64
C PHE A 593 18.83 -0.30 7.33
N GLU A 594 17.88 0.63 7.41
CA GLU A 594 17.29 1.27 6.23
C GLU A 594 18.31 2.06 5.43
N ARG A 595 19.21 2.78 6.10
CA ARG A 595 20.30 3.51 5.43
C ARG A 595 21.21 2.58 4.64
N SER A 596 21.64 1.46 5.23
CA SER A 596 22.54 0.51 4.55
C SER A 596 21.84 -0.15 3.36
N HIS A 597 20.65 -0.70 3.56
CA HIS A 597 19.92 -1.41 2.51
C HIS A 597 19.43 -0.47 1.41
N LEU A 598 19.14 0.81 1.70
CA LEU A 598 18.83 1.78 0.66
C LEU A 598 20.05 2.06 -0.21
N LYS A 599 21.26 2.12 0.37
CA LYS A 599 22.49 2.26 -0.41
C LYS A 599 22.69 1.06 -1.33
N ASP A 600 22.46 -0.15 -0.83
CA ASP A 600 22.58 -1.36 -1.64
C ASP A 600 21.53 -1.39 -2.76
N ALA A 601 20.27 -1.06 -2.46
CA ALA A 601 19.22 -0.93 -3.46
C ALA A 601 19.57 0.12 -4.54
N PHE A 602 20.07 1.30 -4.14
CA PHE A 602 20.54 2.32 -5.09
C PHE A 602 21.75 1.86 -5.90
N GLN A 603 22.62 1.02 -5.33
CA GLN A 603 23.74 0.44 -6.03
C GLN A 603 23.28 -0.57 -7.09
N VAL A 604 22.24 -1.36 -6.81
CA VAL A 604 21.56 -2.22 -7.79
C VAL A 604 21.00 -1.38 -8.94
N VAL A 605 20.25 -0.31 -8.64
CA VAL A 605 19.72 0.60 -9.69
C VAL A 605 20.85 1.18 -10.54
N SER A 606 21.94 1.64 -9.91
CA SER A 606 23.11 2.17 -10.61
C SER A 606 23.78 1.12 -11.50
N GLY A 607 23.91 -0.12 -11.01
CA GLY A 607 24.45 -1.25 -11.78
C GLY A 607 23.58 -1.58 -12.99
N ALA A 608 22.27 -1.66 -12.79
CA ALA A 608 21.31 -1.91 -13.86
C ALA A 608 21.31 -0.80 -14.92
N GLN A 609 21.44 0.47 -14.52
CA GLN A 609 21.61 1.58 -15.48
C GLN A 609 22.89 1.46 -16.31
N LYS A 610 24.01 0.96 -15.74
CA LYS A 610 25.23 0.67 -16.52
C LYS A 610 24.97 -0.44 -17.55
N PHE A 611 24.26 -1.49 -17.17
CA PHE A 611 23.87 -2.55 -18.11
C PHE A 611 22.94 -2.02 -19.21
N LEU A 612 21.96 -1.20 -18.85
CA LEU A 612 21.04 -0.54 -19.78
C LEU A 612 21.81 0.27 -20.84
N LYS A 613 22.81 1.05 -20.40
CA LYS A 613 23.71 1.81 -21.27
C LYS A 613 24.47 0.91 -22.25
N PHE A 614 24.96 -0.24 -21.80
CA PHE A 614 25.72 -1.19 -22.62
C PHE A 614 24.83 -1.92 -23.63
N ARG A 615 23.65 -2.36 -23.20
CA ARG A 615 22.73 -3.14 -24.04
C ARG A 615 22.14 -2.31 -25.18
N TYR A 616 21.72 -1.09 -24.89
CA TYR A 616 21.04 -0.23 -25.85
C TYR A 616 22.00 0.86 -26.37
N HIS A 617 23.05 0.42 -27.05
CA HIS A 617 23.93 1.33 -27.79
C HIS A 617 23.31 1.70 -29.14
N ALA A 618 23.20 3.00 -29.41
CA ALA A 618 22.88 3.47 -30.75
C ALA A 618 24.08 3.18 -31.66
N THR A 619 23.97 2.19 -32.54
CA THR A 619 24.79 2.14 -33.74
C THR A 619 24.35 3.34 -34.59
N VAL A 620 24.97 4.49 -34.37
CA VAL A 620 24.83 5.62 -35.30
C VAL A 620 25.48 5.14 -36.60
N ALA A 621 24.67 4.63 -37.52
CA ALA A 621 25.09 4.52 -38.90
C ALA A 621 25.49 5.93 -39.33
N ARG A 622 26.80 6.16 -39.47
CA ARG A 622 27.32 7.31 -40.18
C ARG A 622 26.87 7.11 -41.63
N ASN A 623 25.75 7.71 -42.00
CA ASN A 623 25.42 7.88 -43.40
C ASN A 623 26.49 8.81 -43.99
N VAL A 624 27.36 8.23 -44.82
CA VAL A 624 28.18 8.91 -45.82
C VAL A 624 27.27 9.31 -46.97
#